data_AF-K4KMD0-F1
#
_entry.id   AF-K4KMD0-F1
#
_cell.length_a   1.000
_cell.length_b   1.000
_cell.length_c   1.000
_cell.angle_alpha   90.00
_cell.angle_beta   90.00
_cell.angle_gamma   90.00
#
_symmetry.space_group_name_H-M   'P 1'
#
loop_
_entity.id
_entity.type
_entity.pdbx_description
1 polymer ?
#
loop_
_entity_poly.entity_id
_entity_poly.type
_entity_poly.pdbx_seq_one_letter_code
_entity_poly.pdbx_strand_id
1 'polypeptide(L)'
;MSQPHVALTGSENKEVQFASRQESVFPHLMRLCMDFSLRVIDDKAQFHLRASQGNPITPAFDSLEALERHVHANMVDILHGYLFQTEDAVAH
;
A
#
# COMPACT_ATOMS: atom_id res chain seq x y z
N MET A 1 2.06 -4.80 -25.70
CA MET A 1 2.40 -4.69 -24.26
C MET A 1 1.83 -3.36 -23.79
N SER A 2 0.66 -3.37 -23.15
CA SER A 2 -0.06 -2.14 -22.81
C SER A 2 0.29 -1.72 -21.38
N GLN A 3 0.84 -0.51 -21.24
CA GLN A 3 1.18 0.09 -19.95
C GLN A 3 -0.08 0.30 -19.08
N PRO A 4 0.02 0.17 -17.75
CA PRO A 4 -1.09 0.43 -16.83
C PRO A 4 -1.39 1.94 -16.78
N HIS A 5 -2.68 2.29 -16.87
CA HIS A 5 -3.16 3.67 -16.74
C HIS A 5 -3.30 3.97 -15.24
N VAL A 6 -2.32 4.66 -14.67
CA VAL A 6 -2.40 5.24 -13.33
C VAL A 6 -3.22 6.53 -13.43
N ALA A 7 -4.34 6.62 -12.71
CA ALA A 7 -5.10 7.87 -12.64
C ALA A 7 -4.27 8.92 -11.89
N LEU A 8 -3.68 9.85 -12.64
CA LEU A 8 -2.83 10.91 -12.12
C LEU A 8 -3.70 12.02 -11.49
N THR A 9 -4.16 11.84 -10.24
CA THR A 9 -4.76 12.95 -9.49
C THR A 9 -3.62 13.76 -8.86
N GLY A 10 -3.43 15.00 -9.31
CA GLY A 10 -2.31 15.85 -8.91
C GLY A 10 -2.28 16.15 -7.41
N SER A 11 -1.21 15.70 -6.75
CA SER A 11 -0.57 16.17 -5.51
C SER A 11 0.60 15.19 -5.27
N GLU A 12 1.71 15.61 -4.66
CA GLU A 12 3.03 14.93 -4.66
C GLU A 12 3.12 13.46 -4.16
N ASN A 13 2.02 12.83 -3.79
CA ASN A 13 1.91 11.41 -3.48
C ASN A 13 0.70 10.84 -4.22
N LYS A 14 0.93 9.98 -5.23
CA LYS A 14 -0.14 9.43 -6.06
C LYS A 14 -0.69 8.16 -5.42
N GLU A 15 -1.96 8.17 -5.04
CA GLU A 15 -2.61 6.97 -4.57
C GLU A 15 -2.90 6.02 -5.75
N VAL A 16 -2.54 4.75 -5.58
CA VAL A 16 -2.88 3.69 -6.54
C VAL A 16 -4.26 3.16 -6.21
N GLN A 17 -5.22 3.40 -7.11
CA GLN A 17 -6.56 2.82 -7.03
C GLN A 17 -6.63 1.53 -7.84
N PHE A 18 -7.01 0.44 -7.18
CA PHE A 18 -7.26 -0.84 -7.83
C PHE A 18 -8.68 -0.86 -8.39
N ALA A 19 -8.84 -0.59 -9.69
CA ALA A 19 -10.13 -0.68 -10.39
C ALA A 19 -10.15 -1.86 -11.38
N SER A 20 -11.22 -2.68 -11.31
CA SER A 20 -11.74 -3.75 -12.21
C SER A 20 -10.81 -4.76 -12.91
N ARG A 21 -9.59 -4.38 -13.34
CA ARG A 21 -8.68 -5.23 -14.11
C ARG A 21 -7.31 -5.40 -13.47
N GLN A 22 -6.87 -4.42 -12.67
CA GLN A 22 -5.68 -4.57 -11.82
C GLN A 22 -5.95 -5.42 -10.57
N GLU A 23 -7.23 -5.63 -10.24
CA GLU A 23 -7.71 -6.48 -9.14
C GLU A 23 -7.15 -7.91 -9.20
N SER A 24 -6.95 -8.44 -10.42
CA SER A 24 -6.45 -9.80 -10.60
C SER A 24 -4.92 -9.92 -10.50
N VAL A 25 -4.17 -8.83 -10.58
CA VAL A 25 -2.70 -8.85 -10.60
C VAL A 25 -2.11 -8.70 -9.19
N PHE A 26 -2.79 -7.95 -8.32
CA PHE A 26 -2.34 -7.66 -6.95
C PHE A 26 -3.43 -7.99 -5.91
N PRO A 27 -3.83 -9.27 -5.81
CA PRO A 27 -4.97 -9.68 -4.99
C PRO A 27 -4.80 -9.40 -3.49
N HIS A 28 -3.57 -9.46 -2.95
CA HIS A 28 -3.34 -9.25 -1.52
C HIS A 28 -3.36 -7.77 -1.17
N LEU A 29 -2.70 -6.93 -1.97
CA LEU A 29 -2.78 -5.47 -1.82
C LEU A 29 -4.22 -4.97 -1.92
N MET A 30 -4.98 -5.48 -2.90
CA MET A 30 -6.39 -5.14 -3.03
C MET A 30 -7.20 -5.54 -1.80
N ARG A 31 -7.07 -6.80 -1.33
CA ARG A 31 -7.77 -7.26 -0.13
C ARG A 31 -7.43 -6.40 1.08
N LEU A 32 -6.15 -6.04 1.25
CA LEU A 32 -5.73 -5.20 2.36
C LEU A 32 -6.27 -3.77 2.26
N CYS A 33 -6.28 -3.16 1.08
CA CYS A 33 -6.82 -1.82 0.89
C CYS A 33 -8.36 -1.74 0.98
N MET A 34 -9.06 -2.85 0.74
CA MET A 34 -10.52 -2.92 0.83
C MET A 34 -11.01 -3.31 2.23
N ASP A 35 -10.37 -4.32 2.83
CA ASP A 35 -10.76 -4.86 4.15
C ASP A 35 -10.25 -3.98 5.28
N PHE A 36 -9.12 -3.31 5.06
CA PHE A 36 -8.51 -2.36 5.97
C PHE A 36 -8.39 -1.00 5.27
N SER A 37 -8.50 0.11 6.01
CA SER A 37 -8.38 1.47 5.47
C SER A 37 -6.94 1.85 5.07
N LEU A 38 -6.28 0.95 4.34
CA LEU A 38 -4.93 1.03 3.82
C LEU A 38 -4.95 1.49 2.36
N ARG A 39 -3.91 2.20 1.97
CA ARG A 39 -3.76 2.79 0.65
C ARG A 39 -2.35 2.54 0.15
N VAL A 40 -2.20 2.28 -1.14
CA VAL A 40 -0.90 2.20 -1.78
C VAL A 40 -0.55 3.56 -2.34
N ILE A 41 0.61 4.07 -1.95
CA ILE A 41 1.09 5.39 -2.34
C ILE A 41 2.32 5.24 -3.22
N ASP A 42 2.33 5.93 -4.35
CA ASP A 42 3.49 6.18 -5.19
C ASP A 42 4.15 7.51 -4.78
N ASP A 43 5.32 7.39 -4.17
CA ASP A 43 6.21 8.49 -3.82
C ASP A 43 7.45 8.40 -4.72
N LYS A 44 7.54 9.28 -5.72
CA LYS A 44 8.71 9.36 -6.63
C LYS A 44 9.11 8.03 -7.28
N ALA A 45 8.14 7.24 -7.76
CA ALA A 45 8.33 5.90 -8.33
C ALA A 45 8.68 4.81 -7.29
N GLN A 46 8.44 5.06 -6.01
CA GLN A 46 8.49 4.05 -4.97
C GLN A 46 7.10 3.83 -4.35
N PHE A 47 6.69 2.58 -4.28
CA PHE A 47 5.39 2.14 -3.80
C PHE A 47 5.48 1.66 -2.36
N HIS A 48 4.59 2.14 -1.51
CA HIS A 48 4.45 1.64 -0.15
C HIS A 48 2.98 1.62 0.29
N LEU A 49 2.67 0.73 1.22
CA LEU A 49 1.38 0.67 1.90
C LEU A 49 1.36 1.65 3.08
N ARG A 50 0.30 2.44 3.19
CA ARG A 50 0.12 3.46 4.22
C ARG A 50 -1.30 3.41 4.79
N ALA A 51 -1.44 3.70 6.08
CA ALA A 51 -2.75 3.95 6.69
C ALA A 51 -3.31 5.32 6.30
N SER A 52 -4.65 5.46 6.29
CA SER A 52 -5.35 6.71 5.96
C SER A 52 -4.83 7.96 6.70
N GLN A 53 -4.40 7.81 7.96
CA GLN A 53 -3.73 8.87 8.75
C GLN A 53 -2.56 8.30 9.55
N GLY A 54 -1.43 8.02 8.90
CA GLY A 54 -0.27 7.50 9.60
C GLY A 54 1.01 7.50 8.78
N ASN A 55 2.03 6.88 9.35
CA ASN A 55 3.29 6.59 8.66
C ASN A 55 3.11 5.44 7.65
N PRO A 56 4.04 5.29 6.68
CA PRO A 56 4.10 4.09 5.86
C PRO A 56 4.23 2.85 6.75
N ILE A 57 3.39 1.85 6.51
CA ILE A 57 3.35 0.57 7.26
C ILE A 57 4.40 -0.39 6.69
N THR A 58 4.79 -0.17 5.45
CA THR A 58 5.79 -0.96 4.74
C THR A 58 6.89 -0.05 4.22
N PRO A 59 8.12 -0.56 4.03
CA PRO A 59 9.17 0.19 3.35
C PRO A 59 8.76 0.53 1.90
N ALA A 60 9.49 1.46 1.29
CA ALA A 60 9.27 1.83 -0.10
C ALA A 60 9.88 0.80 -1.05
N PHE A 61 9.14 0.40 -2.09
CA PHE A 61 9.55 -0.59 -3.08
C PHE A 61 9.54 0.00 -4.48
N ASP A 62 10.47 -0.41 -5.34
CA ASP A 62 10.60 0.11 -6.71
C ASP A 62 9.48 -0.35 -7.66
N SER A 63 8.60 -1.26 -7.24
CA SER A 63 7.50 -1.78 -8.07
C SER A 63 6.35 -2.35 -7.24
N LEU A 64 5.13 -2.24 -7.76
CA LEU A 64 3.93 -2.83 -7.15
C LEU A 64 4.03 -4.35 -6.96
N GLU A 65 4.68 -5.07 -7.88
CA GLU A 65 4.90 -6.52 -7.75
C GLU A 65 5.81 -6.88 -6.56
N ALA A 66 6.81 -6.04 -6.28
CA ALA A 66 7.70 -6.25 -5.13
C ALA A 66 6.95 -5.99 -3.82
N LEU A 67 6.14 -4.94 -3.78
CA LEU A 67 5.26 -4.65 -2.66
C LEU A 67 4.22 -5.76 -2.44
N GLU A 68 3.54 -6.24 -3.48
CA GLU A 68 2.58 -7.35 -3.40
C GLU A 68 3.22 -8.62 -2.84
N ARG A 69 4.42 -8.97 -3.31
CA ARG A 69 5.15 -10.14 -2.82
C ARG A 69 5.52 -10.00 -1.35
N HIS A 70 5.97 -8.81 -0.94
CA HIS A 70 6.30 -8.53 0.46
C HIS A 70 5.07 -8.62 1.34
N VAL A 71 3.97 -8.01 0.90
CA VAL A 71 2.68 -8.03 1.58
C VAL A 71 2.17 -9.46 1.73
N HIS A 72 2.21 -10.27 0.67
CA HIS A 72 1.83 -11.67 0.73
C HIS A 72 2.67 -12.47 1.75
N ALA A 73 3.98 -12.23 1.81
CA ALA A 73 4.88 -12.94 2.71
C ALA A 73 4.77 -12.49 4.19
N ASN A 74 4.39 -11.23 4.44
CA ASN A 74 4.42 -10.61 5.77
C ASN A 74 3.04 -10.08 6.20
N MET A 75 1.96 -10.57 5.61
CA MET A 75 0.60 -10.04 5.82
C MET A 75 0.19 -10.04 7.29
N VAL A 76 0.55 -11.09 8.02
CA VAL A 76 0.24 -11.21 9.46
C VAL A 76 0.97 -10.14 10.26
N ASP A 77 2.27 -9.96 10.06
CA ASP A 77 3.06 -8.93 10.73
C ASP A 77 2.61 -7.51 10.39
N ILE A 78 2.28 -7.26 9.12
CA ILE A 78 1.76 -5.97 8.64
C ILE A 78 0.43 -5.65 9.32
N LEU A 79 -0.50 -6.62 9.37
CA LEU A 79 -1.78 -6.45 10.04
C LEU A 79 -1.63 -6.36 11.55
N HIS A 80 -0.73 -7.13 12.14
CA HIS A 80 -0.46 -7.06 13.56
C HIS A 80 0.10 -5.68 13.94
N GLY A 81 1.03 -5.16 13.15
CA GLY A 81 1.51 -3.78 13.27
C GLY A 81 0.37 -2.78 13.13
N TYR A 82 -0.42 -2.87 12.06
CA TYR A 82 -1.51 -1.92 11.81
C TYR A 82 -2.62 -1.94 12.87
N LEU A 83 -3.06 -3.11 13.31
CA LEU A 83 -4.19 -3.27 14.24
C LEU A 83 -3.80 -3.04 15.70
N PHE A 84 -2.56 -3.38 16.07
CA PHE A 84 -2.13 -3.37 17.46
C PHE A 84 -1.05 -2.32 17.78
N GLN A 85 -0.45 -1.64 16.79
CA GLN A 85 0.28 -0.39 17.05
C GLN A 85 -0.71 0.77 17.22
N THR A 86 -1.42 0.77 18.35
CA THR A 86 -2.11 1.97 18.84
C THR A 86 -1.41 2.63 20.03
N GLU A 87 -0.21 2.17 20.45
CA GLU A 87 0.44 2.63 21.69
C GLU A 87 1.99 2.65 21.68
N ASP A 88 2.65 3.27 20.69
CA ASP A 88 4.05 3.72 20.87
C ASP A 88 4.36 5.10 20.23
N ALA A 89 3.33 5.88 19.90
CA ALA A 89 3.51 7.28 19.49
C ALA A 89 3.43 8.24 20.69
N VAL A 90 4.12 7.93 21.79
CA VAL A 90 4.51 8.90 22.81
C VAL A 90 5.90 8.55 23.35
N ALA A 91 6.96 9.10 22.74
CA ALA A 91 8.14 9.66 23.41
C ALA A 91 9.30 9.94 22.43
N HIS A 92 9.44 11.17 21.93
CA HIS A 92 10.49 12.11 22.39
C HIS A 92 10.31 13.48 21.71
#